data_AF-A0A378L4Q2-F1
#
_entry.id   AF-A0A378L4Q2-F1
#
_cell.length_a   1.000
_cell.length_b   1.000
_cell.length_c   1.000
_cell.angle_alpha   90.00
_cell.angle_beta   90.00
_cell.angle_gamma   90.00
#
_symmetry.space_group_name_H-M   'P 1'
#
loop_
_entity.id
_entity.type
_entity.pdbx_description
1 polymer ?
#
loop_
_entity_poly.entity_id
_entity_poly.type
_entity_poly.pdbx_seq_one_letter_code
_entity_poly.pdbx_strand_id
1 'polypeptide(L)'
;MRINLTHINFTMILFAKVYFPRFFKAPSEKSIDAKLSARETLNWERDKYQSLLKLKQHGSRIITSLCELKAITKTQETDSLYACVEGVMQKAISNRSFNPALYSNELNNRFTLLKAKIAEDKKLDKCFSGLNIVTNSIFSTVGFLGVVLFGMAITTGPLGAALFAVGMTIASALVATITAYSAYVDARFIGDKQLKEIEAGINFISNYPNGALLDEVDERNTLFCI
;
A
#
# COMPACT_ATOMS: atom_id res chain seq x y z
N MET A 1 45.10 4.15 -28.08
CA MET A 1 45.41 2.94 -27.29
C MET A 1 44.10 2.42 -26.71
N ARG A 2 43.54 1.36 -27.32
CA ARG A 2 42.30 0.72 -26.88
C ARG A 2 42.63 -0.18 -25.70
N ILE A 3 41.98 0.04 -24.56
CA ILE A 3 41.99 -0.92 -23.45
C ILE A 3 40.63 -1.61 -23.49
N ASN A 4 40.66 -2.88 -23.90
CA ASN A 4 39.55 -3.82 -23.79
C ASN A 4 39.28 -4.05 -22.30
N LEU A 5 38.15 -3.55 -21.80
CA LEU A 5 37.61 -3.96 -20.50
C LEU A 5 36.62 -5.12 -20.71
N THR A 6 37.13 -6.25 -21.17
CA THR A 6 36.45 -7.54 -21.05
C THR A 6 36.57 -8.02 -19.60
N HIS A 7 35.42 -8.30 -18.99
CA HIS A 7 35.16 -8.69 -17.59
C HIS A 7 34.57 -7.60 -16.69
N ILE A 8 33.39 -7.11 -17.09
CA ILE A 8 32.37 -6.76 -16.09
C ILE A 8 31.92 -8.10 -15.50
N ASN A 9 32.56 -8.51 -14.41
CA ASN A 9 31.99 -9.51 -13.51
C ASN A 9 30.66 -8.93 -13.03
N PHE A 10 29.58 -9.41 -13.65
CA PHE A 10 28.20 -9.12 -13.30
C PHE A 10 27.86 -9.86 -12.01
N THR A 11 28.61 -9.59 -10.94
CA THR A 11 28.20 -9.90 -9.58
C THR A 11 27.14 -8.85 -9.24
N MET A 12 26.00 -8.98 -9.89
CA MET A 12 24.77 -8.30 -9.55
C MET A 12 24.42 -8.83 -8.16
N ILE A 13 24.92 -8.15 -7.13
CA ILE A 13 24.38 -8.29 -5.79
C ILE A 13 22.97 -7.71 -5.92
N LEU A 14 22.03 -8.58 -6.28
CA LEU A 14 20.60 -8.34 -6.33
C LEU A 14 20.16 -8.03 -4.90
N PHE A 15 20.33 -6.79 -4.47
CA PHE A 15 19.64 -6.31 -3.29
C PHE A 15 18.18 -6.12 -3.68
N ALA A 16 17.41 -7.21 -3.63
CA ALA A 16 15.96 -7.12 -3.67
C ALA A 16 15.52 -6.26 -2.49
N LYS A 17 14.94 -5.11 -2.79
CA LYS A 17 14.24 -4.32 -1.79
C LYS A 17 12.92 -5.01 -1.53
N VAL A 18 12.73 -5.42 -0.29
CA VAL A 18 11.56 -6.13 0.15
C VAL A 18 10.70 -5.19 0.98
N TYR A 19 9.41 -5.16 0.69
CA TYR A 19 8.42 -4.40 1.42
C TYR A 19 7.53 -5.35 2.20
N PHE A 20 7.09 -4.91 3.38
CA PHE A 20 6.13 -5.65 4.18
C PHE A 20 4.76 -4.98 4.10
N PRO A 21 3.67 -5.77 4.03
CA PRO A 21 2.35 -5.21 4.13
C PRO A 21 2.14 -4.58 5.50
N ARG A 22 1.22 -3.62 5.56
CA ARG A 22 0.83 -3.02 6.83
C ARG A 22 0.00 -4.04 7.62
N PHE A 23 0.61 -4.64 8.64
CA PHE A 23 -0.07 -5.62 9.51
C PHE A 23 -1.03 -4.97 10.52
N PHE A 24 -0.81 -3.70 10.87
CA PHE A 24 -1.58 -3.01 11.90
C PHE A 24 -2.42 -1.87 11.34
N LYS A 25 -3.69 -1.84 11.74
CA LYS A 25 -4.59 -0.72 11.46
C LYS A 25 -4.08 0.56 12.11
N ALA A 26 -4.26 1.67 11.41
CA ALA A 26 -3.94 3.00 11.90
C ALA A 26 -4.91 3.42 13.02
N PRO A 27 -4.52 4.39 13.87
CA PRO A 27 -5.38 4.88 14.94
C PRO A 27 -6.75 5.35 14.45
N SER A 28 -6.83 6.10 13.35
CA SER A 28 -8.11 6.56 12.78
C SER A 28 -9.03 5.42 12.33
N GLU A 29 -8.47 4.35 11.76
CA GLU A 29 -9.22 3.15 11.37
C GLU A 29 -9.77 2.39 12.57
N LYS A 30 -9.03 2.35 13.68
CA LYS A 30 -9.53 1.75 14.92
C LYS A 30 -10.66 2.59 15.52
N SER A 31 -10.50 3.92 15.54
CA SER A 31 -11.53 4.85 16.01
C SER A 31 -12.81 4.76 15.18
N ILE A 32 -12.70 4.68 13.85
CA ILE A 32 -13.87 4.61 12.96
C ILE A 32 -14.56 3.25 13.06
N ASP A 33 -13.82 2.14 13.21
CA ASP A 33 -14.38 0.80 13.45
C ASP A 33 -15.19 0.75 14.75
N ALA A 34 -14.64 1.31 15.83
CA ALA A 34 -15.34 1.44 17.09
C ALA A 34 -16.60 2.30 16.96
N LYS A 35 -16.51 3.42 16.23
CA LYS A 35 -17.65 4.31 16.01
C LYS A 35 -18.74 3.65 15.15
N LEU A 36 -18.38 2.96 14.07
CA LEU A 36 -19.30 2.24 13.18
C LEU A 36 -20.06 1.11 13.88
N SER A 37 -19.44 0.51 14.90
CA SER A 37 -20.02 -0.57 15.70
C SER A 37 -20.85 -0.07 16.91
N ALA A 38 -20.78 1.23 17.21
CA ALA A 38 -21.51 1.80 18.35
C ALA A 38 -23.02 1.84 18.09
N ARG A 39 -23.81 1.52 19.12
CA ARG A 39 -25.29 1.48 19.04
C ARG A 39 -25.89 2.80 18.55
N GLU A 40 -25.31 3.93 18.94
CA GLU A 40 -25.73 5.24 18.47
C GLU A 40 -25.58 5.38 16.94
N THR A 41 -24.42 4.97 16.41
CA THR A 41 -24.07 5.09 14.98
C THR A 41 -24.86 4.13 14.10
N LEU A 42 -25.18 2.93 14.61
CA LEU A 42 -26.03 1.97 13.89
C LEU A 42 -27.46 2.47 13.69
N ASN A 43 -27.92 3.40 14.53
CA ASN A 43 -29.23 4.04 14.40
C ASN A 43 -29.18 5.34 13.59
N TRP A 44 -28.04 5.69 12.99
CA TRP A 44 -27.95 6.87 12.13
C TRP A 44 -28.69 6.66 10.80
N GLU A 45 -28.98 7.79 10.14
CA GLU A 45 -29.43 7.78 8.75
C GLU A 45 -28.42 7.08 7.84
N ARG A 46 -28.94 6.36 6.84
CA ARG A 46 -28.15 5.54 5.92
C ARG A 46 -27.03 6.33 5.25
N ASP A 47 -27.31 7.53 4.76
CA ASP A 47 -26.34 8.35 4.03
C ASP A 47 -25.18 8.79 4.92
N LYS A 48 -25.50 9.13 6.17
CA LYS A 48 -24.52 9.49 7.19
C LYS A 48 -23.64 8.30 7.55
N TYR A 49 -24.22 7.12 7.72
CA TYR A 49 -23.48 5.88 7.96
C TYR A 49 -22.57 5.51 6.77
N GLN A 50 -23.09 5.60 5.54
CA GLN A 50 -22.34 5.35 4.32
C GLN A 50 -21.18 6.36 4.13
N SER A 51 -21.38 7.63 4.46
CA SER A 51 -20.30 8.62 4.42
C SER A 51 -19.15 8.23 5.36
N LEU A 52 -19.45 7.73 6.56
CA LEU A 52 -18.45 7.28 7.53
C LEU A 52 -17.73 6.02 7.03
N LEU A 53 -18.43 5.09 6.38
CA LEU A 53 -17.81 3.93 5.73
C LEU A 53 -16.87 4.34 4.59
N LYS A 54 -17.29 5.28 3.74
CA LYS A 54 -16.44 5.80 2.65
C LYS A 54 -15.24 6.57 3.20
N LEU A 55 -15.39 7.31 4.30
CA LEU A 55 -14.26 7.96 4.99
C LEU A 55 -13.25 6.93 5.49
N LYS A 56 -13.70 5.81 6.06
CA LYS A 56 -12.82 4.69 6.44
C LYS A 56 -12.08 4.13 5.22
N GLN A 57 -12.80 3.86 4.13
CA GLN A 57 -12.25 3.27 2.92
C GLN A 57 -11.17 4.17 2.29
N HIS A 58 -11.48 5.45 2.09
CA HIS A 58 -10.53 6.43 1.55
C HIS A 58 -9.35 6.65 2.49
N GLY A 59 -9.60 6.84 3.78
CA GLY A 59 -8.54 7.01 4.77
C GLY A 59 -7.57 5.83 4.81
N SER A 60 -8.10 4.61 4.79
CA SER A 60 -7.30 3.37 4.72
C SER A 60 -6.41 3.31 3.48
N ARG A 61 -6.96 3.68 2.32
CA ARG A 61 -6.22 3.73 1.04
C ARG A 61 -5.14 4.80 1.04
N ILE A 62 -5.43 6.01 1.52
CA ILE A 62 -4.44 7.09 1.65
C ILE A 62 -3.27 6.61 2.52
N ILE A 63 -3.58 6.11 3.71
CA ILE A 63 -2.57 5.65 4.66
C ILE A 63 -1.72 4.54 4.08
N THR A 64 -2.33 3.54 3.45
CA THR A 64 -1.61 2.43 2.81
C THR A 64 -0.69 2.94 1.70
N SER A 65 -1.20 3.81 0.83
CA SER A 65 -0.42 4.43 -0.25
C SER A 65 0.73 5.28 0.27
N LEU A 66 0.55 6.02 1.38
CA LEU A 66 1.64 6.75 2.04
C LEU A 66 2.69 5.80 2.62
N CYS A 67 2.30 4.73 3.31
CA CYS A 67 3.26 3.75 3.83
C CYS A 67 4.11 3.11 2.71
N GLU A 68 3.47 2.77 1.59
CA GLU A 68 4.15 2.24 0.40
C GLU A 68 5.12 3.28 -0.20
N LEU A 69 4.67 4.51 -0.42
CA LEU A 69 5.50 5.60 -0.95
C LEU A 69 6.70 5.89 -0.03
N LYS A 70 6.51 5.86 1.28
CA LYS A 70 7.59 6.00 2.26
C LYS A 70 8.64 4.91 2.08
N ALA A 71 8.20 3.67 1.89
CA ALA A 71 9.11 2.54 1.72
C ALA A 71 9.97 2.69 0.46
N ILE A 72 9.44 3.32 -0.59
CA ILE A 72 10.15 3.56 -1.85
C ILE A 72 11.06 4.79 -1.74
N THR A 73 10.46 5.96 -1.50
CA THR A 73 11.07 7.28 -1.68
C THR A 73 11.76 7.82 -0.43
N LYS A 74 11.42 7.30 0.76
CA LYS A 74 11.97 7.72 2.07
C LYS A 74 11.86 9.23 2.35
N THR A 75 10.86 9.89 1.77
CA THR A 75 10.63 11.33 1.91
C THR A 75 9.99 11.66 3.26
N GLN A 76 10.47 12.72 3.93
CA GLN A 76 9.90 13.22 5.19
C GLN A 76 8.48 13.79 4.97
N GLU A 77 8.20 14.24 3.76
CA GLU A 77 6.91 14.75 3.29
C GLU A 77 5.82 13.69 3.40
N THR A 78 6.17 12.41 3.23
CA THR A 78 5.23 11.31 3.41
C THR A 78 4.76 11.20 4.87
N ASP A 79 5.67 11.35 5.83
CA ASP A 79 5.34 11.35 7.27
C ASP A 79 4.54 12.59 7.66
N SER A 80 4.90 13.75 7.10
CA SER A 80 4.19 15.00 7.30
C SER A 80 2.74 14.92 6.81
N LEU A 81 2.51 14.34 5.63
CA LEU A 81 1.16 14.16 5.10
C LEU A 81 0.39 13.08 5.88
N TYR A 82 1.03 11.98 6.25
CA TYR A 82 0.43 10.94 7.09
C TYR A 82 -0.13 11.51 8.39
N ALA A 83 0.69 12.29 9.13
CA ALA A 83 0.27 12.88 10.39
C ALA A 83 -0.90 13.87 10.22
N CYS A 84 -0.89 14.64 9.12
CA CYS A 84 -1.97 15.56 8.78
C CYS A 84 -3.28 14.78 8.50
N VAL A 85 -3.23 13.76 7.65
CA VAL A 85 -4.40 12.92 7.31
C VAL A 85 -4.97 12.24 8.55
N GLU A 86 -4.14 11.60 9.38
CA GLU A 86 -4.59 11.01 10.64
C GLU A 86 -5.27 12.04 11.54
N GLY A 87 -4.68 13.22 11.70
CA GLY A 87 -5.24 14.30 12.51
C GLY A 87 -6.59 14.79 11.99
N VAL A 88 -6.71 14.99 10.68
CA VAL A 88 -7.98 15.42 10.04
C VAL A 88 -9.04 14.34 10.16
N MET A 89 -8.69 13.08 9.93
CA MET A 89 -9.60 11.94 10.08
C MET A 89 -10.11 11.81 11.52
N GLN A 90 -9.25 11.92 12.52
CA GLN A 90 -9.68 11.87 13.92
C GLN A 90 -10.67 13.01 14.24
N LYS A 91 -10.42 14.22 13.72
CA LYS A 91 -11.35 15.34 13.88
C LYS A 91 -12.68 15.11 13.16
N ALA A 92 -12.67 14.52 11.97
CA ALA A 92 -13.88 14.14 11.25
C ALA A 92 -14.67 13.05 11.98
N ILE A 93 -13.99 12.13 12.65
CA ILE A 93 -14.61 11.08 13.46
C ILE A 93 -15.17 11.66 14.76
N SER A 94 -14.46 12.54 15.46
CA SER A 94 -14.88 13.02 16.79
C SER A 94 -15.89 14.17 16.75
N ASN A 95 -15.83 15.04 15.74
CA ASN A 95 -16.66 16.25 15.69
C ASN A 95 -17.89 16.08 14.77
N ARG A 96 -19.08 16.28 15.33
CA ARG A 96 -20.35 16.22 14.58
C ARG A 96 -20.53 17.35 13.57
N SER A 97 -19.81 18.46 13.76
CA SER A 97 -19.80 19.65 12.90
C SER A 97 -18.43 19.84 12.24
N PHE A 98 -17.83 18.74 11.77
CA PHE A 98 -16.56 18.80 11.05
C PHE A 98 -16.68 19.70 9.81
N ASN A 99 -15.80 20.71 9.72
CA ASN A 99 -15.71 21.59 8.56
C ASN A 99 -14.44 21.25 7.75
N PRO A 100 -14.58 20.58 6.59
CA PRO A 100 -13.43 20.18 5.78
C PRO A 100 -12.66 21.37 5.18
N ALA A 101 -13.31 22.52 4.99
CA ALA A 101 -12.69 23.71 4.39
C ALA A 101 -11.50 24.23 5.21
N LEU A 102 -11.50 24.00 6.53
CA LEU A 102 -10.40 24.39 7.43
C LEU A 102 -9.11 23.60 7.18
N TYR A 103 -9.20 22.40 6.60
CA TYR A 103 -8.08 21.47 6.43
C TYR A 103 -7.71 21.23 4.96
N SER A 104 -8.62 21.52 4.02
CA SER A 104 -8.43 21.29 2.58
C SER A 104 -7.14 21.92 2.05
N ASN A 105 -6.88 23.19 2.37
CA ASN A 105 -5.66 23.87 1.91
C ASN A 105 -4.39 23.21 2.44
N GLU A 106 -4.37 22.84 3.73
CA GLU A 106 -3.19 22.21 4.33
C GLU A 106 -2.92 20.83 3.72
N LEU A 107 -3.96 20.00 3.54
CA LEU A 107 -3.85 18.70 2.90
C LEU A 107 -3.35 18.82 1.46
N ASN A 108 -3.96 19.71 0.67
CA ASN A 108 -3.59 19.92 -0.74
C ASN A 108 -2.16 20.46 -0.87
N ASN A 109 -1.74 21.38 0.00
CA ASN A 109 -0.39 21.92 -0.03
C ASN A 109 0.66 20.87 0.33
N ARG A 110 0.43 20.08 1.39
CA ARG A 110 1.33 18.97 1.79
C ARG A 110 1.39 17.88 0.71
N PHE A 111 0.27 17.56 0.07
CA PHE A 111 0.24 16.62 -1.04
C PHE A 111 0.94 17.14 -2.29
N THR A 112 0.76 18.42 -2.63
CA THR A 112 1.48 19.07 -3.75
C THR A 112 2.98 19.05 -3.52
N LEU A 113 3.42 19.34 -2.28
CA LEU A 113 4.83 19.25 -1.90
C LEU A 113 5.38 17.83 -2.05
N LEU A 114 4.65 16.81 -1.55
CA LEU A 114 5.04 15.40 -1.72
C LEU A 114 5.15 15.03 -3.21
N LYS A 115 4.20 15.44 -4.03
CA LYS A 115 4.20 15.17 -5.47
C LYS A 115 5.40 15.81 -6.17
N ALA A 116 5.76 17.04 -5.79
CA ALA A 116 6.95 17.72 -6.31
C ALA A 116 8.23 16.98 -5.92
N LYS A 117 8.36 16.54 -4.66
CA LYS A 117 9.51 15.77 -4.19
C LYS A 117 9.66 14.43 -4.87
N ILE A 118 8.57 13.70 -5.06
CA ILE A 118 8.60 12.43 -5.80
C ILE A 118 8.95 12.67 -7.28
N ALA A 119 8.57 13.82 -7.85
CA ALA A 119 8.89 14.15 -9.23
C ALA A 119 10.39 14.45 -9.45
N GLU A 120 11.07 15.04 -8.45
CA GLU A 120 12.51 15.35 -8.49
C GLU A 120 13.35 14.08 -8.70
N ASP A 121 13.06 13.00 -7.96
CA ASP A 121 13.84 11.75 -7.99
C ASP A 121 13.25 10.64 -8.88
N LYS A 122 12.14 10.94 -9.55
CA LYS A 122 11.24 9.96 -10.21
C LYS A 122 11.92 9.01 -11.18
N LYS A 123 12.89 9.47 -11.97
CA LYS A 123 13.51 8.66 -13.03
C LYS A 123 14.39 7.55 -12.47
N LEU A 124 15.22 7.89 -11.49
CA LEU A 124 16.11 6.92 -10.84
C LEU A 124 15.29 5.92 -10.03
N ASP A 125 14.32 6.41 -9.26
CA ASP A 125 13.44 5.55 -8.47
C ASP A 125 12.64 4.59 -9.34
N LYS A 126 12.08 5.05 -10.48
CA LYS A 126 11.38 4.15 -11.42
C LYS A 126 12.30 3.10 -12.02
N CYS A 127 13.55 3.45 -12.32
CA CYS A 127 14.53 2.49 -12.82
C CYS A 127 14.85 1.41 -11.77
N PHE A 128 15.10 1.81 -10.52
CA PHE A 128 15.36 0.87 -9.42
C PHE A 128 14.13 0.03 -9.07
N SER A 129 12.93 0.62 -9.06
CA SER A 129 11.68 -0.11 -8.90
C SER A 129 11.46 -1.13 -10.02
N GLY A 130 11.77 -0.80 -11.27
CA GLY A 130 11.70 -1.74 -12.39
C GLY A 130 12.62 -2.95 -12.19
N LEU A 131 13.87 -2.71 -11.78
CA LEU A 131 14.83 -3.77 -11.45
C LEU A 131 14.36 -4.62 -10.27
N ASN A 132 13.75 -3.97 -9.28
CA ASN A 132 13.25 -4.62 -8.08
C ASN A 132 12.03 -5.50 -8.36
N ILE A 133 11.15 -5.12 -9.30
CA ILE A 133 10.06 -5.97 -9.79
C ILE A 133 10.62 -7.25 -10.39
N VAL A 134 11.56 -7.15 -11.33
CA VAL A 134 12.16 -8.32 -11.99
C VAL A 134 12.76 -9.28 -10.95
N THR A 135 13.51 -8.72 -10.00
CA THR A 135 14.17 -9.50 -8.95
C THR A 135 13.16 -10.19 -8.03
N ASN A 136 12.15 -9.45 -7.54
CA ASN A 136 11.14 -9.99 -6.65
C ASN A 136 10.21 -10.98 -7.37
N SER A 137 9.95 -10.82 -8.66
CA SER A 137 9.20 -11.81 -9.46
C SER A 137 9.96 -13.13 -9.59
N ILE A 138 11.29 -13.09 -9.75
CA ILE A 138 12.13 -14.30 -9.74
C ILE A 138 12.03 -14.99 -8.37
N PHE A 139 12.26 -14.25 -7.27
CA PHE A 139 12.17 -14.84 -5.93
C PHE A 139 10.77 -15.35 -5.60
N SER A 140 9.73 -14.68 -6.08
CA SER A 140 8.35 -15.11 -5.89
C SER A 140 8.09 -16.45 -6.59
N THR A 141 8.53 -16.57 -7.84
CA THR A 141 8.42 -17.81 -8.63
C THR A 141 9.17 -18.96 -7.97
N VAL A 142 10.40 -18.71 -7.51
CA VAL A 142 11.19 -19.70 -6.75
C VAL A 142 10.49 -20.10 -5.46
N GLY A 143 9.91 -19.15 -4.73
CA GLY A 143 9.13 -19.42 -3.53
C GLY A 143 7.90 -20.30 -3.81
N PHE A 144 7.12 -20.00 -4.85
CA PHE A 144 5.99 -20.84 -5.25
C PHE A 144 6.42 -22.25 -5.67
N LEU A 145 7.52 -22.37 -6.42
CA LEU A 145 8.08 -23.67 -6.76
C LEU A 145 8.51 -24.44 -5.51
N GLY A 146 9.10 -23.76 -4.53
CA GLY A 146 9.42 -24.34 -3.22
C GLY A 146 8.20 -24.88 -2.50
N VAL A 147 7.08 -24.13 -2.48
CA VAL A 147 5.81 -24.60 -1.90
C VAL A 147 5.34 -25.89 -2.56
N VAL A 148 5.40 -25.98 -3.89
CA VAL A 148 4.98 -27.18 -4.63
C VAL A 148 5.90 -28.37 -4.32
N LEU A 149 7.22 -28.17 -4.41
CA LEU A 149 8.20 -29.24 -4.20
C LEU A 149 8.21 -29.77 -2.76
N PHE A 150 8.25 -28.88 -1.77
CA PHE A 150 8.22 -29.28 -0.36
C PHE A 150 6.83 -29.79 0.04
N GLY A 151 5.75 -29.23 -0.53
CA GLY A 151 4.38 -29.72 -0.30
C GLY A 151 4.21 -31.19 -0.73
N MET A 152 4.74 -31.56 -1.90
CA MET A 152 4.75 -32.97 -2.34
C MET A 152 5.54 -33.87 -1.39
N ALA A 153 6.72 -33.41 -0.93
CA ALA A 153 7.60 -34.17 -0.06
C ALA A 153 6.99 -34.49 1.32
N ILE A 154 6.01 -33.73 1.79
CA ILE A 154 5.23 -34.03 3.02
C ILE A 154 4.48 -35.36 2.87
N THR A 155 3.96 -35.65 1.68
CA THR A 155 3.10 -36.83 1.43
C THR A 155 3.88 -38.10 1.10
N THR A 156 5.14 -37.98 0.67
CA THR A 156 5.94 -39.10 0.17
C THR A 156 7.13 -39.47 1.06
N GLY A 157 7.46 -38.65 2.06
CA GLY A 157 8.66 -38.79 2.88
C GLY A 157 8.44 -39.51 4.22
N PRO A 158 9.51 -40.08 4.81
CA PRO A 158 9.48 -40.55 6.20
C PRO A 158 9.20 -39.38 7.16
N LEU A 159 8.63 -39.67 8.33
CA LEU A 159 8.08 -38.66 9.25
C LEU A 159 9.02 -37.48 9.55
N GLY A 160 10.31 -37.73 9.76
CA GLY A 160 11.30 -36.67 9.99
C GLY A 160 11.53 -35.75 8.79
N ALA A 161 11.56 -36.32 7.58
CA ALA A 161 11.66 -35.56 6.33
C ALA A 161 10.37 -34.80 6.02
N ALA A 162 9.21 -35.38 6.34
CA ALA A 162 7.92 -34.74 6.20
C ALA A 162 7.80 -33.49 7.10
N LEU A 163 8.24 -33.59 8.37
CA LEU A 163 8.22 -32.44 9.29
C LEU A 163 9.14 -31.31 8.81
N PHE A 164 10.33 -31.65 8.30
CA PHE A 164 11.24 -30.68 7.68
C PHE A 164 10.60 -30.02 6.45
N ALA A 165 9.95 -30.82 5.60
CA ALA A 165 9.26 -30.33 4.42
C ALA A 165 8.09 -29.38 4.76
N VAL A 166 7.35 -29.61 5.86
CA VAL A 166 6.35 -28.66 6.37
C VAL A 166 7.01 -27.31 6.66
N GLY A 167 8.12 -27.30 7.41
CA GLY A 167 8.85 -26.07 7.74
C GLY A 167 9.31 -25.32 6.49
N MET A 168 9.87 -26.03 5.51
CA MET A 168 10.33 -25.45 4.26
C MET A 168 9.18 -24.95 3.36
N THR A 169 8.03 -25.62 3.39
CA THR A 169 6.82 -25.17 2.68
C THR A 169 6.35 -23.82 3.23
N ILE A 170 6.29 -23.67 4.56
CA ILE A 170 5.91 -22.41 5.22
C ILE A 170 6.92 -21.30 4.89
N ALA A 171 8.22 -21.58 5.00
CA ALA A 171 9.26 -20.61 4.66
C ALA A 171 9.18 -20.16 3.19
N SER A 172 8.94 -21.12 2.27
CA SER A 172 8.79 -20.84 0.85
C SER A 172 7.56 -19.98 0.55
N ALA A 173 6.43 -20.27 1.22
CA ALA A 173 5.20 -19.48 1.09
C ALA A 173 5.38 -18.03 1.59
N LEU A 174 6.11 -17.85 2.71
CA LEU A 174 6.43 -16.52 3.23
C LEU A 174 7.28 -15.72 2.25
N VAL A 175 8.35 -16.32 1.72
CA VAL A 175 9.20 -15.68 0.70
C VAL A 175 8.39 -15.33 -0.56
N ALA A 176 7.58 -16.27 -1.05
CA ALA A 176 6.74 -16.05 -2.24
C ALA A 176 5.79 -14.87 -2.07
N THR A 177 5.11 -14.81 -0.91
CA THR A 177 4.12 -13.77 -0.61
C THR A 177 4.76 -12.40 -0.43
N ILE A 178 5.87 -12.33 0.32
CA ILE A 178 6.57 -11.08 0.61
C ILE A 178 7.17 -10.49 -0.68
N THR A 179 7.77 -11.32 -1.52
CA THR A 179 8.37 -10.87 -2.79
C THR A 179 7.31 -10.52 -3.83
N ALA A 180 6.20 -11.27 -3.92
CA ALA A 180 5.04 -10.90 -4.73
C ALA A 180 4.47 -9.54 -4.32
N TYR A 181 4.27 -9.33 -3.02
CA TYR A 181 3.82 -8.05 -2.48
C TYR A 181 4.81 -6.92 -2.81
N SER A 182 6.11 -7.21 -2.75
CA SER A 182 7.14 -6.21 -3.06
C SER A 182 7.09 -5.77 -4.52
N ALA A 183 6.97 -6.73 -5.45
CA ALA A 183 6.78 -6.46 -6.88
C ALA A 183 5.49 -5.66 -7.15
N TYR A 184 4.41 -5.99 -6.43
CA TYR A 184 3.14 -5.24 -6.52
C TYR A 184 3.30 -3.76 -6.11
N VAL A 185 3.98 -3.48 -5.00
CA VAL A 185 4.19 -2.11 -4.50
C VAL A 185 4.99 -1.27 -5.49
N ASP A 186 6.07 -1.81 -6.07
CA ASP A 186 6.85 -1.11 -7.10
C ASP A 186 6.06 -0.92 -8.40
N ALA A 187 5.26 -1.91 -8.82
CA ALA A 187 4.43 -1.79 -10.01
C ALA A 187 3.42 -0.63 -9.87
N ARG A 188 2.82 -0.49 -8.68
CA ARG A 188 1.96 0.64 -8.34
C ARG A 188 2.69 1.98 -8.43
N PHE A 189 3.93 2.03 -7.96
CA PHE A 189 4.73 3.25 -7.97
C PHE A 189 5.11 3.69 -9.38
N ILE A 190 5.51 2.73 -10.23
CA ILE A 190 5.75 3.01 -11.65
C ILE A 190 4.49 3.55 -12.33
N GLY A 191 3.32 2.99 -11.99
CA GLY A 191 2.01 3.42 -12.48
C GLY A 191 1.44 4.67 -11.81
N ASP A 192 2.17 5.32 -10.90
CA ASP A 192 1.74 6.48 -10.11
C ASP A 192 0.40 6.24 -9.35
N LYS A 193 0.07 4.97 -9.05
CA LYS A 193 -1.23 4.58 -8.47
C LYS A 193 -1.39 5.07 -7.04
N GLN A 194 -0.33 5.02 -6.22
CA GLN A 194 -0.38 5.53 -4.85
C GLN A 194 -0.72 7.03 -4.80
N LEU A 195 -0.14 7.83 -5.70
CA LEU A 195 -0.41 9.27 -5.77
C LEU A 195 -1.88 9.56 -6.13
N LYS A 196 -2.44 8.81 -7.09
CA LYS A 196 -3.85 8.94 -7.49
C LYS A 196 -4.81 8.59 -6.36
N GLU A 197 -4.50 7.54 -5.59
CA GLU A 197 -5.32 7.14 -4.44
C GLU A 197 -5.28 8.17 -3.31
N ILE A 198 -4.12 8.80 -3.08
CA ILE A 198 -3.99 9.90 -2.11
C ILE A 198 -4.79 11.11 -2.57
N GLU A 199 -4.70 11.47 -3.85
CA GLU A 199 -5.46 12.59 -4.45
C GLU A 199 -6.97 12.38 -4.32
N ALA A 200 -7.47 11.20 -4.72
CA ALA A 200 -8.88 10.84 -4.58
C ALA A 200 -9.35 10.91 -3.11
N GLY A 201 -8.54 10.39 -2.19
CA GLY A 201 -8.86 10.42 -0.77
C GLY A 201 -8.86 11.81 -0.16
N ILE A 202 -7.91 12.69 -0.53
CA ILE A 202 -7.89 14.10 -0.11
C ILE A 202 -9.09 14.85 -0.66
N ASN A 203 -9.44 14.62 -1.93
CA ASN A 203 -10.64 15.20 -2.54
C ASN A 203 -11.91 14.75 -1.83
N PHE A 204 -11.99 13.49 -1.41
CA PHE A 204 -13.10 12.98 -0.60
C PHE A 204 -13.17 13.67 0.77
N ILE A 205 -12.05 13.73 1.50
CA ILE A 205 -11.98 14.38 2.83
C ILE A 205 -12.37 15.86 2.74
N SER A 206 -11.93 16.54 1.68
CA SER A 206 -12.21 17.97 1.44
C SER A 206 -13.69 18.27 1.17
N ASN A 207 -14.48 17.26 0.79
CA ASN A 207 -15.92 17.37 0.54
C ASN A 207 -16.77 16.58 1.54
N TYR A 208 -16.17 16.01 2.59
CA TYR A 208 -16.87 15.21 3.59
C TYR A 208 -17.84 16.07 4.44
N PRO A 209 -19.08 15.61 4.73
CA PRO A 209 -19.65 14.30 4.45
C PRO A 209 -20.33 14.15 3.08
N ASN A 210 -20.48 15.24 2.32
CA ASN A 210 -21.24 15.28 1.06
C ASN A 210 -20.56 14.57 -0.11
N GLY A 211 -19.26 14.30 -0.02
CA GLY A 211 -18.49 13.54 -1.02
C GLY A 211 -18.97 12.10 -1.22
N ALA A 212 -19.82 11.57 -0.33
CA ALA A 212 -20.35 10.21 -0.43
C ALA A 212 -21.25 9.97 -1.66
N LEU A 213 -21.88 11.00 -2.23
CA LEU A 213 -22.79 10.86 -3.37
C LEU A 213 -22.09 10.87 -4.75
N LEU A 214 -20.83 11.33 -4.83
CA LEU A 214 -20.14 11.52 -6.11
C LEU A 214 -19.31 10.30 -6.54
N ASP A 215 -19.06 9.37 -5.63
CA ASP A 215 -18.12 8.26 -5.84
C ASP A 215 -18.77 6.97 -6.38
N GLU A 216 -20.11 6.93 -6.50
CA GLU A 216 -20.82 5.73 -7.02
C GLU A 216 -20.69 5.52 -8.54
N VAL A 217 -20.14 6.49 -9.27
CA VAL A 217 -20.09 6.46 -10.73
C VAL A 217 -18.81 5.80 -11.28
N ASP A 218 -17.70 5.75 -10.52
CA ASP A 218 -16.39 5.39 -11.10
C ASP A 218 -15.83 4.01 -10.68
N GLU A 219 -16.26 3.43 -9.54
CA GLU A 219 -15.66 2.15 -9.07
C GLU A 219 -16.24 0.88 -9.73
N ARG A 220 -17.34 0.94 -10.49
CA ARG A 220 -17.97 -0.26 -11.07
C ARG A 220 -17.36 -0.75 -12.39
N ASN A 221 -16.43 0.00 -13.00
CA ASN A 221 -15.89 -0.31 -14.34
C ASN A 221 -14.46 -0.86 -14.38
N THR A 222 -13.76 -1.03 -13.25
CA THR A 222 -12.35 -1.49 -13.25
C THR A 222 -12.12 -2.84 -12.59
N LEU A 223 -13.17 -3.64 -12.40
CA LEU A 223 -13.09 -4.93 -11.70
C LEU A 223 -13.38 -6.10 -12.64
N PHE A 224 -12.64 -6.21 -13.75
CA PHE A 224 -12.34 -7.46 -14.45
C PHE A 224 -11.08 -7.27 -15.31
N CYS A 225 -10.25 -8.32 -15.37
CA CYS A 225 -8.95 -8.45 -16.04
C CYS A 225 -7.71 -8.25 -15.15
N ILE A 226 -7.49 -9.17 -14.20
CA ILE A 226 -6.34 -10.10 -14.20
C ILE A 226 -6.87 -11.48 -13.78
#